data_AF-A0A2S4N770-F1
#
_entry.id   AF-A0A2S4N770-F1
#
_cell.length_a   1.000
_cell.length_b   1.000
_cell.length_c   1.000
_cell.angle_alpha   90.00
_cell.angle_beta   90.00
_cell.angle_gamma   90.00
#
_symmetry.space_group_name_H-M   'P 1'
#
loop_
_entity.id
_entity.type
_entity.pdbx_description
1 polymer ?
#
loop_
_entity_poly.entity_id
_entity_poly.type
_entity_poly.pdbx_seq_one_letter_code
_entity_poly.pdbx_strand_id
1 'polypeptide(L)'
;MNINFIALLLAAFSSLVVGFIWYNPKVFGTIWMREAGIQFDDAKKPNMGLILFGAFIYAFFIAFIIQFLVIHQYGVLGVVGGNPNNEAYKVFMTQENQNAFRTLKHGALHGFMSGLFFALPVVGVGAIFERRSFKYVLVSGGYWVVTCMIMGAIICAMK
;
A
#
# COMPACT_ATOMS: atom_id res chain seq x y z
N MET A 1 11.74 18.79 0.80
CA MET A 1 10.41 18.19 0.50
C MET A 1 9.65 18.02 1.79
N ASN A 2 8.33 18.22 1.76
CA ASN A 2 7.46 18.04 2.92
C ASN A 2 6.59 16.80 2.72
N ILE A 3 6.35 16.05 3.79
CA ILE A 3 5.46 14.90 3.76
C ILE A 3 4.02 15.39 3.60
N ASN A 4 3.33 14.95 2.56
CA ASN A 4 1.90 15.21 2.38
C ASN A 4 1.08 14.18 3.17
N PHE A 5 0.85 14.46 4.46
CA PHE A 5 0.09 13.55 5.34
C PHE A 5 -1.34 13.31 4.87
N ILE A 6 -1.97 14.27 4.19
CA ILE A 6 -3.31 14.11 3.63
C ILE A 6 -3.29 13.02 2.55
N ALA A 7 -2.29 13.03 1.66
CA ALA A 7 -2.13 11.98 0.65
C ALA A 7 -1.91 10.60 1.29
N LEU A 8 -1.13 10.52 2.38
CA LEU A 8 -0.91 9.27 3.10
C LEU A 8 -2.19 8.74 3.78
N LEU A 9 -2.98 9.62 4.40
CA LEU A 9 -4.25 9.25 5.04
C LEU A 9 -5.28 8.79 4.02
N LEU A 10 -5.39 9.48 2.86
CA LEU A 10 -6.28 9.07 1.77
C LEU A 10 -5.84 7.75 1.14
N ALA A 11 -4.53 7.55 0.96
CA ALA A 11 -3.99 6.27 0.51
C ALA A 11 -4.32 5.15 1.49
N ALA A 12 -4.08 5.35 2.79
CA ALA A 12 -4.45 4.39 3.82
C ALA A 12 -5.95 4.08 3.81
N PHE A 13 -6.80 5.11 3.67
CA PHE A 13 -8.25 4.96 3.62
C PHE A 13 -8.70 4.15 2.39
N SER A 14 -8.02 4.31 1.25
CA SER A 14 -8.33 3.56 0.03
C SER A 14 -8.26 2.04 0.24
N SER A 15 -7.40 1.56 1.16
CA SER A 15 -7.33 0.13 1.50
C SER A 15 -8.65 -0.40 2.08
N LEU A 16 -9.36 0.39 2.90
CA LEU A 16 -10.64 -0.01 3.47
C LEU A 16 -11.72 -0.13 2.38
N VAL A 17 -11.70 0.80 1.42
CA VAL A 17 -12.62 0.79 0.27
C VAL A 17 -12.34 -0.43 -0.62
N VAL A 18 -11.07 -0.68 -0.94
CA VAL A 18 -10.66 -1.87 -1.69
C VAL A 18 -11.06 -3.13 -0.93
N GLY A 19 -10.83 -3.17 0.39
CA GLY A 19 -11.17 -4.31 1.23
C GLY A 19 -12.67 -4.60 1.25
N PHE A 20 -13.50 -3.56 1.38
CA PHE A 20 -14.95 -3.69 1.32
C PHE A 20 -15.44 -4.33 0.02
N ILE A 21 -14.83 -3.97 -1.12
CA ILE A 21 -15.15 -4.54 -2.43
C ILE A 21 -14.56 -5.95 -2.56
N TRP A 22 -13.28 -6.12 -2.28
CA TRP A 22 -12.50 -7.33 -2.51
C TRP A 22 -13.02 -8.52 -1.68
N TYR A 23 -13.30 -8.28 -0.40
CA TYR A 23 -13.79 -9.28 0.54
C TYR A 23 -15.32 -9.39 0.56
N ASN A 24 -16.02 -8.70 -0.34
CA ASN A 24 -17.45 -8.94 -0.55
C ASN A 24 -17.69 -10.38 -1.03
N PRO A 25 -18.73 -11.08 -0.56
CA PRO A 25 -19.07 -12.43 -1.01
C PRO A 25 -19.22 -12.60 -2.53
N LYS A 26 -19.59 -11.52 -3.25
CA LYS A 26 -19.74 -11.50 -4.71
C LYS A 26 -18.44 -11.32 -5.49
N VAL A 27 -17.32 -11.05 -4.82
CA VAL A 27 -16.00 -10.82 -5.44
C VAL A 27 -15.04 -11.95 -5.05
N PHE A 28 -14.28 -11.81 -3.94
CA PHE A 28 -13.39 -12.88 -3.44
C PHE A 28 -13.68 -13.28 -1.99
N GLY A 29 -14.69 -12.68 -1.34
CA GLY A 29 -14.99 -12.93 0.08
C GLY A 29 -15.25 -14.40 0.41
N THR A 30 -16.04 -15.10 -0.42
CA THR A 30 -16.35 -16.53 -0.20
C THR A 30 -15.12 -17.43 -0.35
N ILE A 31 -14.23 -17.12 -1.29
CA ILE A 31 -12.96 -17.82 -1.47
C ILE A 31 -12.07 -17.55 -0.26
N TRP A 32 -11.88 -16.28 0.10
CA TRP A 32 -11.06 -15.88 1.24
C TRP A 32 -11.52 -16.56 2.53
N MET A 33 -12.82 -16.52 2.87
CA MET A 33 -13.34 -17.15 4.10
C MET A 33 -13.03 -18.64 4.15
N ARG A 34 -13.24 -19.35 3.04
CA ARG A 34 -12.97 -20.79 2.94
C ARG A 34 -11.48 -21.09 3.13
N GLU A 35 -10.61 -20.40 2.41
CA GLU A 35 -9.17 -20.67 2.39
C GLU A 35 -8.47 -20.16 3.67
N ALA A 36 -9.00 -19.09 4.29
CA ALA A 36 -8.56 -18.60 5.59
C ALA A 36 -9.05 -19.50 6.74
N GLY A 37 -10.05 -20.36 6.50
CA GLY A 37 -10.65 -21.23 7.52
C GLY A 37 -11.47 -20.46 8.55
N ILE A 38 -12.04 -19.32 8.17
CA ILE A 38 -12.86 -18.50 9.05
C ILE A 38 -14.21 -19.20 9.27
N GLN A 39 -14.47 -19.55 10.53
CA GLN A 39 -15.75 -20.04 11.01
C GLN A 39 -16.45 -18.89 11.73
N PHE A 40 -17.71 -18.62 11.40
CA PHE A 40 -18.49 -17.63 12.13
C PHE A 40 -19.02 -18.26 13.41
N ASP A 41 -18.59 -17.71 14.55
CA ASP A 41 -19.17 -18.00 15.86
C ASP A 41 -20.06 -16.81 16.24
N ASP A 42 -21.37 -16.98 16.11
CA ASP A 42 -22.36 -15.93 16.41
C ASP A 42 -22.31 -15.46 17.87
N ALA A 43 -21.74 -16.27 18.79
CA ALA A 43 -21.55 -15.90 20.18
C ALA A 43 -20.36 -14.95 20.40
N LYS A 44 -19.43 -14.85 19.44
CA LYS A 44 -18.23 -14.01 19.53
C LYS A 44 -18.23 -12.95 18.43
N LYS A 45 -19.08 -11.93 18.59
CA LYS A 45 -19.08 -10.78 17.68
C LYS A 45 -17.77 -9.99 17.81
N PRO A 46 -16.96 -9.88 16.75
CA PRO A 46 -15.77 -9.07 16.79
C PRO A 46 -16.11 -7.58 16.89
N ASN A 47 -15.27 -6.80 17.58
CA ASN A 47 -15.38 -5.35 17.60
C ASN A 47 -14.90 -4.80 16.24
N MET A 48 -15.83 -4.64 15.30
CA MET A 48 -15.53 -4.18 13.95
C MET A 48 -14.88 -2.79 13.91
N GLY A 49 -15.23 -1.89 14.83
CA GLY A 49 -14.61 -0.57 14.93
C GLY A 49 -13.12 -0.68 15.26
N LEU A 50 -12.76 -1.53 16.23
CA LEU A 50 -11.36 -1.78 16.59
C LEU A 50 -10.59 -2.43 15.44
N ILE A 51 -11.18 -3.39 14.74
CA ILE A 51 -10.54 -4.06 13.59
C ILE A 51 -10.27 -3.07 12.46
N LEU A 52 -11.27 -2.27 12.08
CA LEU A 52 -11.12 -1.27 11.01
C LEU A 52 -10.10 -0.20 11.38
N PHE A 53 -10.08 0.25 12.64
CA PHE A 53 -9.09 1.21 13.12
C PHE A 53 -7.67 0.62 13.10
N GLY A 54 -7.49 -0.62 13.58
CA GLY A 54 -6.20 -1.31 13.50
C GLY A 54 -5.73 -1.52 12.07
N ALA A 55 -6.62 -1.93 11.17
CA ALA A 55 -6.33 -2.08 9.74
C ALA A 55 -5.91 -0.75 9.11
N PHE A 56 -6.58 0.35 9.46
CA PHE A 56 -6.22 1.68 8.97
C PHE A 56 -4.83 2.13 9.45
N ILE A 57 -4.44 1.83 10.69
CA ILE A 57 -3.08 2.11 11.19
C ILE A 57 -2.03 1.35 10.38
N TYR A 58 -2.22 0.05 10.17
CA TYR A 58 -1.29 -0.73 9.35
C TYR A 58 -1.25 -0.24 7.90
N ALA A 59 -2.40 0.13 7.33
CA ALA A 59 -2.46 0.74 6.00
C ALA A 59 -1.73 2.09 5.96
N PHE A 60 -1.75 2.88 7.03
CA PHE A 60 -0.98 4.12 7.12
C PHE A 60 0.53 3.85 7.15
N PHE A 61 1.00 2.83 7.87
CA PHE A 61 2.41 2.44 7.83
C PHE A 61 2.85 1.99 6.43
N ILE A 62 1.99 1.26 5.73
CA ILE A 62 2.23 0.87 4.33
C ILE A 62 2.24 2.09 3.41
N ALA A 63 1.30 3.03 3.57
CA ALA A 63 1.29 4.29 2.82
C ALA A 63 2.59 5.07 3.04
N PHE A 64 3.04 5.12 4.30
CA PHE A 64 4.25 5.83 4.69
C PHE A 64 5.49 5.26 4.01
N ILE A 65 5.62 3.95 3.84
CA ILE A 65 6.75 3.39 3.09
C ILE A 65 6.58 3.53 1.58
N ILE A 66 5.35 3.40 1.04
CA ILE A 66 5.07 3.53 -0.40
C ILE A 66 5.51 4.90 -0.93
N GLN A 67 5.41 5.99 -0.16
CA GLN A 67 5.85 7.30 -0.61
C GLN A 67 7.31 7.30 -1.07
N PHE A 68 8.20 6.56 -0.40
CA PHE A 68 9.61 6.47 -0.77
C PHE A 68 9.84 5.62 -2.02
N LEU A 69 8.90 4.71 -2.33
CA LEU A 69 8.94 3.85 -3.50
C LEU A 69 8.37 4.53 -4.76
N VAL A 70 7.48 5.52 -4.59
CA VAL A 70 6.79 6.18 -5.72
C VAL A 70 7.21 7.63 -5.96
N ILE A 71 7.91 8.26 -5.01
CA ILE A 71 8.42 9.64 -5.10
C ILE A 71 9.95 9.59 -5.21
N HIS A 72 10.46 9.69 -6.43
CA HIS A 72 11.88 9.52 -6.72
C HIS A 72 12.76 10.62 -6.12
N GLN A 73 12.18 11.79 -5.85
CA GLN A 73 12.87 12.90 -5.21
C GLN A 73 13.41 12.55 -3.81
N TYR A 74 12.83 11.55 -3.13
CA TYR A 74 13.39 11.04 -1.87
C TYR A 74 14.72 10.31 -2.08
N GLY A 75 14.93 9.67 -3.24
CA GLY A 75 16.21 9.05 -3.59
C GLY A 75 17.33 10.10 -3.68
N VAL A 76 17.06 11.21 -4.36
CA VAL A 76 18.01 12.34 -4.47
C VAL A 76 18.30 12.93 -3.09
N LEU A 77 17.27 13.14 -2.28
CA LEU A 77 17.41 13.62 -0.90
C LEU A 77 18.25 12.64 -0.05
N GLY A 78 18.08 11.34 -0.25
CA GLY A 78 18.86 10.30 0.42
C GLY A 78 20.35 10.33 0.05
N VAL A 79 20.66 10.52 -1.25
CA VAL A 79 22.05 10.60 -1.75
C VAL A 79 22.83 11.75 -1.11
N VAL A 80 22.17 12.88 -0.85
CA VAL A 80 22.79 14.05 -0.21
C VAL A 80 22.73 14.02 1.34
N GLY A 81 22.45 12.85 1.92
CA GLY A 81 22.40 12.66 3.37
C GLY A 81 21.19 13.27 4.07
N GLY A 82 20.07 13.42 3.35
CA GLY A 82 18.83 13.98 3.91
C GLY A 82 18.84 15.50 4.07
N ASN A 83 19.87 16.20 3.56
CA ASN A 83 20.00 17.65 3.69
C ASN A 83 19.45 18.38 2.46
N PRO A 84 18.22 18.96 2.52
CA PRO A 84 17.65 19.71 1.40
C PRO A 84 18.37 21.03 1.11
N ASN A 85 19.26 21.49 2.00
CA ASN A 85 20.06 22.71 1.81
C ASN A 85 21.36 22.46 1.06
N ASN A 86 21.73 21.19 0.83
CA ASN A 86 22.92 20.82 0.08
C ASN A 86 22.91 21.42 -1.34
N GLU A 87 24.05 21.90 -1.83
CA GLU A 87 24.15 22.56 -3.13
C GLU A 87 23.83 21.61 -4.29
N ALA A 88 24.35 20.38 -4.27
CA ALA A 88 24.07 19.38 -5.29
C ALA A 88 22.57 19.02 -5.34
N TYR A 89 21.90 18.99 -4.18
CA TYR A 89 20.45 18.82 -4.13
C TYR A 89 19.71 19.94 -4.83
N LYS A 90 20.07 21.21 -4.56
CA LYS A 90 19.44 22.38 -5.18
C LYS A 90 19.66 22.44 -6.69
N VAL A 91 20.87 22.08 -7.15
CA VAL A 91 21.19 21.98 -8.58
C VAL A 91 20.33 20.92 -9.27
N PHE A 92 20.13 19.77 -8.63
CA PHE A 92 19.26 18.73 -9.19
C PHE A 92 17.78 19.10 -9.13
N MET A 93 17.32 19.72 -8.04
CA MET A 93 15.91 19.99 -7.76
C MET A 93 15.40 21.29 -8.38
N THR A 94 15.66 21.45 -9.69
CA THR A 94 15.09 22.51 -10.54
C THR A 94 13.56 22.42 -10.62
N GLN A 95 12.90 23.44 -11.18
CA GLN A 95 11.44 23.45 -11.36
C GLN A 95 10.93 22.22 -12.15
N GLU A 96 11.72 21.73 -13.11
CA GLU A 96 11.42 20.53 -13.89
C GLU A 96 11.44 19.26 -13.02
N ASN A 97 12.50 19.10 -12.22
CA ASN A 97 12.74 17.89 -11.43
C ASN A 97 11.92 17.82 -10.13
N GLN A 98 11.48 18.97 -9.61
CA GLN A 98 10.65 19.05 -8.41
C GLN A 98 9.39 18.17 -8.48
N ASN A 99 8.80 18.07 -9.66
CA ASN A 99 7.59 17.28 -9.90
C ASN A 99 7.75 16.21 -10.97
N ALA A 100 8.98 15.94 -11.41
CA ALA A 100 9.24 14.87 -12.37
C ALA A 100 8.63 13.56 -11.89
N PHE A 101 7.86 12.93 -12.76
CA PHE A 101 7.12 11.68 -12.52
C PHE A 101 6.11 11.68 -11.37
N ARG A 102 5.81 12.83 -10.74
CA ARG A 102 4.72 12.99 -9.75
C ARG A 102 3.35 12.95 -10.43
N THR A 103 2.96 11.76 -10.89
CA THR A 103 1.75 11.50 -11.68
C THR A 103 1.00 10.25 -11.20
N LEU A 104 -0.29 10.20 -11.50
CA LEU A 104 -1.14 9.06 -11.15
C LEU A 104 -0.62 7.73 -11.74
N LYS A 105 -0.28 7.72 -13.04
CA LYS A 105 0.15 6.50 -13.75
C LYS A 105 1.49 5.99 -13.23
N HIS A 106 2.43 6.88 -12.96
CA HIS A 106 3.73 6.52 -12.40
C HIS A 106 3.59 5.94 -10.99
N GLY A 107 2.80 6.60 -10.14
CA GLY A 107 2.48 6.09 -8.81
C GLY A 107 1.78 4.73 -8.84
N ALA A 108 0.83 4.55 -9.75
CA ALA A 108 0.14 3.28 -9.93
C ALA A 108 1.11 2.16 -10.34
N LEU A 109 2.00 2.42 -11.31
CA LEU A 109 2.98 1.45 -11.77
C LEU A 109 3.91 0.99 -10.64
N HIS A 110 4.51 1.93 -9.92
CA HIS A 110 5.41 1.59 -8.81
C HIS A 110 4.66 0.96 -7.64
N GLY A 111 3.46 1.43 -7.31
CA GLY A 111 2.60 0.81 -6.32
C GLY A 111 2.23 -0.63 -6.68
N PHE A 112 1.92 -0.90 -7.95
CA PHE A 112 1.69 -2.25 -8.46
C PHE A 112 2.94 -3.12 -8.30
N MET A 113 4.12 -2.61 -8.68
CA MET A 113 5.39 -3.33 -8.50
C MET A 113 5.66 -3.65 -7.02
N SER A 114 5.46 -2.69 -6.12
CA SER A 114 5.59 -2.92 -4.67
C SER A 114 4.60 -3.97 -4.17
N GLY A 115 3.37 -3.92 -4.66
CA GLY A 115 2.38 -4.94 -4.35
C GLY A 115 2.77 -6.34 -4.86
N LEU A 116 3.14 -6.44 -6.14
CA LEU A 116 3.41 -7.71 -6.83
C LEU A 116 4.72 -8.36 -6.38
N PHE A 117 5.79 -7.58 -6.24
CA PHE A 117 7.14 -8.10 -5.98
C PHE A 117 7.57 -7.99 -4.52
N PHE A 118 6.78 -7.35 -3.65
CA PHE A 118 7.06 -7.31 -2.22
C PHE A 118 5.88 -7.79 -1.38
N ALA A 119 4.71 -7.15 -1.45
CA ALA A 119 3.60 -7.50 -0.56
C ALA A 119 3.04 -8.92 -0.80
N LEU A 120 2.81 -9.31 -2.06
CA LEU A 120 2.33 -10.65 -2.40
C LEU A 120 3.33 -11.75 -1.98
N PRO A 121 4.65 -11.64 -2.25
CA PRO A 121 5.63 -12.58 -1.73
C PRO A 121 5.68 -12.67 -0.21
N VAL A 122 5.55 -11.56 0.51
CA VAL A 122 5.49 -11.57 1.99
C VAL A 122 4.30 -12.41 2.48
N VAL A 123 3.11 -12.23 1.89
CA VAL A 123 1.93 -13.07 2.20
C VAL A 123 2.19 -14.53 1.79
N GLY A 124 2.78 -14.74 0.61
CA GLY A 124 3.06 -16.06 0.06
C GLY A 124 4.01 -16.89 0.91
N VAL A 125 5.10 -16.29 1.41
CA VAL A 125 6.05 -16.97 2.29
C VAL A 125 5.38 -17.43 3.58
N GLY A 126 4.61 -16.56 4.24
CA GLY A 126 3.83 -16.93 5.44
C GLY A 126 2.86 -18.07 5.15
N ALA A 127 2.11 -17.97 4.04
CA ALA A 127 1.18 -18.98 3.59
C ALA A 127 1.82 -20.35 3.33
N ILE A 128 3.06 -20.40 2.80
CA ILE A 128 3.80 -21.66 2.59
C ILE A 128 4.10 -22.33 3.92
N PHE A 129 4.61 -21.58 4.91
CA PHE A 129 4.90 -22.13 6.24
C PHE A 129 3.64 -22.57 6.99
N GLU A 130 2.54 -21.85 6.79
CA GLU A 130 1.22 -22.18 7.34
C GLU A 130 0.48 -23.28 6.54
N ARG A 131 1.07 -23.80 5.45
CA ARG A 131 0.44 -24.79 4.54
C ARG A 131 -0.92 -24.33 3.99
N ARG A 132 -1.07 -23.01 3.78
CA ARG A 132 -2.24 -22.42 3.13
C ARG A 132 -2.22 -22.69 1.63
N SER A 133 -3.39 -22.64 1.03
CA SER A 133 -3.52 -22.88 -0.41
C SER A 133 -2.95 -21.73 -1.25
N PHE A 134 -2.60 -22.04 -2.50
CA PHE A 134 -2.22 -21.00 -3.46
C PHE A 134 -3.34 -19.99 -3.72
N LYS A 135 -4.62 -20.40 -3.57
CA LYS A 135 -5.77 -19.48 -3.67
C LYS A 135 -5.76 -18.45 -2.55
N TYR A 136 -5.39 -18.83 -1.33
CA TYR A 136 -5.21 -17.88 -0.24
C TYR A 136 -4.15 -16.83 -0.58
N VAL A 137 -3.01 -17.25 -1.14
CA VAL A 137 -1.93 -16.34 -1.57
C VAL A 137 -2.43 -15.37 -2.64
N LEU A 138 -3.15 -15.85 -3.65
CA LEU A 138 -3.67 -14.99 -4.71
C LEU A 138 -4.73 -14.00 -4.20
N VAL A 139 -5.61 -14.42 -3.30
CA VAL A 139 -6.69 -13.54 -2.79
C VAL A 139 -6.14 -12.53 -1.78
N SER A 140 -5.40 -12.99 -0.77
CA SER A 140 -4.86 -12.12 0.29
C SER A 140 -3.66 -11.30 -0.18
N GLY A 141 -2.78 -11.87 -1.01
CA GLY A 141 -1.67 -11.16 -1.62
C GLY A 141 -2.12 -10.24 -2.76
N GLY A 142 -3.04 -10.71 -3.62
CA GLY A 142 -3.60 -9.91 -4.72
C GLY A 142 -4.36 -8.67 -4.26
N TYR A 143 -5.03 -8.76 -3.10
CA TYR A 143 -5.60 -7.59 -2.42
C TYR A 143 -4.55 -6.50 -2.21
N TRP A 144 -3.36 -6.86 -1.71
CA TRP A 144 -2.27 -5.91 -1.51
C TRP A 144 -1.63 -5.44 -2.82
N VAL A 145 -1.65 -6.25 -3.88
CA VAL A 145 -1.23 -5.79 -5.22
C VAL A 145 -2.06 -4.60 -5.68
N VAL A 146 -3.39 -4.74 -5.64
CA VAL A 146 -4.32 -3.69 -6.08
C VAL A 146 -4.32 -2.50 -5.11
N THR A 147 -4.26 -2.77 -3.81
CA THR A 147 -4.22 -1.74 -2.78
C THR A 147 -2.96 -0.89 -2.90
N CYS A 148 -1.77 -1.48 -3.00
CA CYS A 148 -0.53 -0.74 -3.16
C CYS A 148 -0.49 0.07 -4.47
N MET A 149 -1.06 -0.47 -5.56
CA MET A 149 -1.23 0.26 -6.82
C MET A 149 -2.06 1.54 -6.63
N ILE A 150 -3.21 1.46 -5.98
CA ILE A 150 -4.09 2.62 -5.74
C ILE A 150 -3.44 3.60 -4.77
N MET A 151 -2.82 3.11 -3.69
CA MET A 151 -2.09 3.93 -2.73
C MET A 151 -0.95 4.70 -3.40
N GLY A 152 -0.15 4.02 -4.22
CA GLY A 152 0.94 4.64 -4.98
C GLY A 152 0.42 5.71 -5.94
N ALA A 153 -0.70 5.45 -6.63
CA ALA A 153 -1.36 6.40 -7.51
C ALA A 153 -1.76 7.69 -6.77
N ILE A 154 -2.42 7.56 -5.62
CA ILE A 154 -2.86 8.68 -4.77
C ILE A 154 -1.64 9.48 -4.29
N ILE A 155 -0.66 8.79 -3.69
CA ILE A 155 0.52 9.43 -3.10
C ILE A 155 1.33 10.17 -4.16
N CYS A 156 1.48 9.59 -5.36
CA CYS A 156 2.29 10.18 -6.42
C CYS A 156 1.59 11.36 -7.11
N ALA A 157 0.26 11.30 -7.25
CA ALA A 157 -0.53 12.36 -7.89
C ALA A 157 -0.74 13.59 -6.99
N MET A 158 -0.84 13.40 -5.68
CA MET A 158 -1.03 14.49 -4.71
C MET A 158 0.32 15.11 -4.34
N LYS A 159 0.56 16.32 -4.85
CA LYS A 159 1.80 17.08 -4.67
C LYS A 159 1.86 17.75 -3.30
#